data_AF-A0A2D5K774-F1
#
_entry.id   AF-A0A2D5K774-F1
#
_cell.length_a   1.000
_cell.length_b   1.000
_cell.length_c   1.000
_cell.angle_alpha   90.00
_cell.angle_beta   90.00
_cell.angle_gamma   90.00
#
_symmetry.space_group_name_H-M   'P 1'
#
loop_
_entity.id
_entity.type
_entity.pdbx_description
1 polymer ?
#
loop_
_entity_poly.entity_id
_entity_poly.type
_entity_poly.pdbx_seq_one_letter_code
_entity_poly.pdbx_strand_id
1 'polypeptide(L)'
;MKKLLSILNIEFLIRDDAFKNWRMILFLSLLALIMIASGHSADHKIFKIAALNSEIKILKSDFIELKKQLLFLRKETNITRVLADKGVGPAKTPPIKIVIIDE
;
A
#
# COMPACT_ATOMS: atom_id res chain seq x y z
N MET A 1 -5.85 19.11 48.73
CA MET A 1 -7.25 18.75 48.36
C MET A 1 -8.10 19.95 47.97
N LYS A 2 -8.09 21.07 48.72
CA LYS A 2 -8.91 22.27 48.41
C LYS A 2 -8.69 22.87 47.00
N LYS A 3 -7.46 22.86 46.48
CA LYS A 3 -7.13 23.35 45.11
C LYS A 3 -7.74 22.51 43.97
N LEU A 4 -7.87 21.19 44.15
CA LEU A 4 -8.51 20.32 43.14
C LEU A 4 -10.02 20.53 43.16
N LEU A 5 -10.61 20.66 44.35
CA LEU A 5 -12.03 20.96 44.52
C LEU A 5 -12.40 22.32 43.92
N SER A 6 -11.56 23.36 44.02
CA SER A 6 -11.82 24.66 43.37
C SER A 6 -11.75 24.63 41.84
N ILE A 7 -11.02 23.67 41.25
CA ILE A 7 -10.99 23.46 39.79
C ILE A 7 -12.28 22.75 39.34
N LEU A 8 -12.76 21.79 40.13
CA LEU A 8 -14.00 21.06 39.84
C LEU A 8 -15.26 21.90 40.12
N ASN A 9 -15.23 22.77 41.12
CA ASN A 9 -16.36 23.59 41.58
C ASN A 9 -16.58 24.87 40.76
N ILE A 10 -16.07 24.97 39.52
CA ILE A 10 -16.32 26.10 38.60
C ILE A 10 -15.75 27.45 39.09
N GLU A 11 -15.17 27.50 40.29
CA GLU A 11 -14.60 28.71 40.88
C GLU A 11 -13.43 29.30 40.06
N PHE A 12 -12.75 28.46 39.26
CA PHE A 12 -11.77 28.89 38.26
C PHE A 12 -12.36 29.80 37.16
N LEU A 13 -13.65 29.67 36.85
CA LEU A 13 -14.33 30.45 35.81
C LEU A 13 -14.83 31.82 36.28
N ILE A 14 -14.94 32.06 37.60
CA ILE A 14 -15.66 33.21 38.16
C ILE A 14 -14.72 34.22 38.86
N ARG A 15 -13.50 33.82 39.23
CA ARG A 15 -12.49 34.68 39.87
C ARG A 15 -11.94 35.75 38.92
N ASP A 16 -11.23 36.75 39.43
CA ASP A 16 -10.74 37.93 38.68
C ASP A 16 -9.99 37.63 37.37
N ASP A 17 -9.42 36.42 37.21
CA ASP A 17 -8.77 35.92 35.99
C ASP A 17 -9.72 35.20 35.00
N ALA A 18 -11.04 35.28 35.19
CA ALA A 18 -12.08 34.58 34.44
C ALA A 18 -11.92 34.70 32.91
N PHE A 19 -11.56 35.89 32.43
CA PHE A 19 -11.38 36.16 31.00
C PHE A 19 -10.24 35.31 30.38
N LYS A 20 -9.13 35.14 31.11
CA LYS A 20 -7.99 34.33 30.66
C LYS A 20 -8.37 32.84 30.58
N ASN A 21 -9.19 32.39 31.52
CA ASN A 21 -9.64 31.01 31.64
C ASN A 21 -10.68 30.67 30.56
N TRP A 22 -11.60 31.58 30.27
CA TRP A 22 -12.57 31.44 29.18
C TRP A 22 -11.88 31.37 27.81
N ARG A 23 -10.86 32.22 27.57
CA ARG A 23 -10.05 32.16 26.35
C ARG A 23 -9.33 30.83 26.19
N MET A 24 -8.81 30.26 27.29
CA MET A 24 -8.16 28.94 27.27
C MET A 24 -9.15 27.81 26.93
N ILE A 25 -10.37 27.85 27.47
CA ILE A 25 -11.40 26.84 27.18
C ILE A 25 -11.85 26.92 25.72
N LEU A 26 -12.06 28.12 25.19
CA LEU A 26 -12.37 28.32 23.78
C LEU A 26 -11.24 27.82 22.87
N PHE A 27 -9.99 28.08 23.25
CA PHE A 27 -8.83 27.56 22.53
C PHE A 27 -8.79 26.03 22.49
N LEU A 28 -8.99 25.37 23.64
CA LEU A 28 -9.00 23.90 23.73
C LEU A 28 -10.20 23.29 22.99
N SER A 29 -11.37 23.92 23.06
CA SER A 29 -12.56 23.49 22.33
C SER A 29 -12.36 23.57 20.81
N LEU A 30 -11.80 24.69 20.34
CA LEU A 30 -11.46 24.85 18.92
C LEU A 30 -10.41 23.81 18.47
N LEU A 31 -9.39 23.59 19.30
CA LEU A 31 -8.35 22.59 19.02
C LEU A 31 -8.92 21.17 18.96
N ALA A 32 -9.83 20.83 19.87
CA ALA A 32 -10.52 19.55 19.85
C ALA A 32 -11.36 19.38 18.57
N LEU A 33 -12.06 20.42 18.13
CA LEU A 33 -12.84 20.40 16.89
C LEU A 33 -11.95 20.20 15.66
N ILE A 34 -10.80 20.88 15.60
CA ILE A 34 -9.79 20.68 14.55
C ILE A 34 -9.27 19.24 14.56
N MET A 35 -9.01 18.67 15.73
CA MET A 35 -8.51 17.31 15.86
C MET A 35 -9.52 16.27 15.37
N ILE A 36 -10.79 16.43 15.72
CA ILE A 36 -11.89 15.55 15.25
C ILE A 36 -12.02 15.64 13.73
N ALA A 37 -12.03 16.86 13.18
CA ALA A 37 -12.14 17.07 11.74
C ALA A 37 -10.94 16.47 10.96
N SER A 38 -9.73 16.64 11.49
CA SER A 38 -8.51 16.06 10.91
C SER A 38 -8.53 14.52 10.96
N GLY A 39 -8.97 13.94 12.08
CA GLY A 39 -9.10 12.49 12.24
C GLY A 39 -10.01 11.87 11.18
N HIS A 40 -11.18 12.48 10.93
CA HIS A 40 -12.12 11.96 9.95
C HIS A 40 -11.56 11.95 8.51
N SER A 41 -10.76 12.97 8.15
CA SER A 41 -10.07 13.02 6.85
C SER A 41 -8.99 11.95 6.72
N ALA A 42 -8.28 11.64 7.82
CA ALA A 42 -7.31 10.57 7.86
C ALA A 42 -7.98 9.20 7.67
N ASP A 43 -9.11 8.97 8.36
CA ASP A 43 -9.87 7.72 8.25
C ASP A 43 -10.33 7.46 6.82
N HIS A 44 -10.91 8.46 6.16
CA HIS A 44 -11.35 8.33 4.77
C HIS A 44 -10.20 7.98 3.82
N LYS A 45 -9.01 8.56 4.04
CA LYS A 45 -7.81 8.22 3.26
C LYS A 45 -7.37 6.78 3.52
N ILE A 46 -7.42 6.30 4.76
CA ILE A 46 -7.05 4.93 5.13
C ILE A 46 -7.98 3.93 4.42
N PHE A 47 -9.29 4.15 4.43
CA PHE A 47 -10.23 3.29 3.70
C PHE A 47 -9.96 3.28 2.20
N LYS A 48 -9.68 4.44 1.61
CA LYS A 48 -9.32 4.54 0.19
C LYS A 48 -8.03 3.77 -0.12
N ILE A 49 -7.01 3.87 0.74
CA ILE A 49 -5.75 3.14 0.59
C ILE A 49 -5.99 1.63 0.68
N ALA A 50 -6.83 1.17 1.62
CA ALA A 50 -7.17 -0.25 1.74
C ALA A 50 -7.86 -0.79 0.48
N ALA A 51 -8.81 -0.03 -0.08
CA ALA A 51 -9.48 -0.39 -1.33
C ALA A 51 -8.49 -0.48 -2.52
N LEU A 52 -7.64 0.53 -2.69
CA LEU A 52 -6.61 0.55 -3.74
C LEU A 52 -5.60 -0.60 -3.61
N ASN A 53 -5.20 -0.95 -2.39
CA ASN A 53 -4.30 -2.08 -2.15
C ASN A 53 -4.94 -3.42 -2.53
N SER A 54 -6.25 -3.57 -2.31
CA SER A 54 -6.99 -4.76 -2.76
C SER A 54 -6.97 -4.87 -4.29
N GLU A 55 -7.22 -3.77 -5.00
CA GLU A 55 -7.18 -3.72 -6.46
C GLU A 55 -5.78 -4.06 -7.02
N ILE A 56 -4.73 -3.47 -6.45
CA ILE A 56 -3.34 -3.78 -6.81
C ILE A 56 -3.03 -5.27 -6.61
N LYS A 57 -3.52 -5.87 -5.52
CA LYS A 57 -3.33 -7.30 -5.23
C LYS A 57 -3.99 -8.18 -6.29
N ILE A 58 -5.22 -7.83 -6.71
CA ILE A 58 -5.94 -8.54 -7.77
C ILE A 58 -5.14 -8.45 -9.07
N LEU A 59 -4.77 -7.25 -9.51
CA LEU A 59 -4.04 -7.04 -10.76
C LEU A 59 -2.68 -7.76 -10.79
N LYS A 60 -1.98 -7.77 -9.66
CA LYS A 60 -0.71 -8.48 -9.52
C LYS A 60 -0.90 -10.00 -9.60
N SER A 61 -1.98 -10.53 -9.03
CA SER A 61 -2.33 -11.94 -9.13
C SER A 61 -2.57 -12.34 -10.59
N ASP A 62 -3.36 -11.55 -11.32
CA ASP A 62 -3.66 -11.80 -12.73
C ASP A 62 -2.39 -11.75 -13.59
N PHE A 63 -1.51 -10.77 -13.36
CA PHE A 63 -0.23 -10.68 -14.03
C PHE A 63 0.66 -11.91 -13.79
N ILE A 64 0.71 -12.41 -12.55
CA ILE A 64 1.51 -13.59 -12.21
C ILE A 64 0.97 -14.82 -12.91
N GLU A 65 -0.36 -15.00 -12.96
CA GLU A 65 -0.99 -16.13 -13.63
C GLU A 65 -0.72 -16.10 -15.15
N LEU A 66 -0.91 -14.95 -15.80
CA LEU A 66 -0.61 -14.78 -17.23
C LEU A 66 0.88 -15.03 -17.53
N LYS A 67 1.78 -14.50 -16.69
CA LYS A 67 3.22 -14.73 -16.82
C LYS A 67 3.56 -16.22 -16.70
N LYS A 68 2.93 -16.93 -15.75
CA LYS A 68 3.12 -18.37 -15.56
C LYS A 68 2.66 -19.15 -16.79
N GLN A 69 1.50 -18.81 -17.36
CA GLN A 69 1.00 -19.43 -18.59
C GLN A 69 1.95 -19.21 -19.76
N LEU A 70 2.44 -17.97 -19.95
CA LEU A 70 3.44 -17.68 -20.98
C LEU A 70 4.73 -18.49 -20.79
N LEU A 71 5.24 -18.57 -19.56
CA LEU A 71 6.43 -19.38 -19.28
C LEU A 71 6.19 -20.85 -19.58
N PHE A 72 5.02 -21.39 -19.23
CA PHE A 72 4.65 -22.77 -19.55
C PHE A 72 4.57 -23.03 -21.07
N LEU A 73 4.03 -22.08 -21.84
CA LEU A 73 3.99 -22.15 -23.31
C LEU A 73 5.40 -22.05 -23.92
N ARG A 74 6.28 -21.23 -23.34
CA ARG A 74 7.67 -21.06 -23.79
C ARG A 74 8.58 -22.22 -23.41
N LYS A 75 8.18 -23.12 -22.51
CA LYS A 75 9.02 -24.25 -22.10
C LYS A 75 9.43 -25.07 -23.31
N GLU A 76 10.73 -25.36 -23.41
CA GLU A 76 11.32 -26.19 -24.46
C GLU A 76 10.64 -27.57 -24.56
N THR A 77 10.25 -28.15 -23.42
CA THR A 77 9.50 -29.42 -23.39
C THR A 77 8.12 -29.30 -24.01
N ASN A 78 7.44 -28.17 -23.82
CA ASN A 78 6.13 -27.92 -24.43
C ASN A 78 6.26 -27.69 -25.93
N ILE A 79 7.23 -26.85 -26.33
CA ILE A 79 7.56 -26.58 -27.74
C ILE A 79 7.95 -27.87 -28.46
N THR A 80 8.87 -28.66 -27.90
CA THR A 80 9.32 -29.95 -28.47
C THR A 80 8.17 -30.93 -28.59
N ARG A 81 7.27 -31.02 -27.58
CA ARG A 81 6.09 -31.88 -27.64
C ARG A 81 5.14 -31.49 -28.78
N VAL A 82 4.87 -30.19 -28.97
CA VAL A 82 3.99 -29.70 -30.05
C VAL A 82 4.65 -29.86 -31.43
N LEU A 83 5.97 -29.67 -31.52
CA LEU A 83 6.73 -29.82 -32.75
C LEU A 83 7.03 -31.28 -33.13
N ALA A 84 6.94 -32.21 -32.18
CA ALA A 84 7.10 -33.65 -32.41
C ALA A 84 6.08 -34.18 -33.42
N ASP A 85 4.83 -33.71 -33.38
CA ASP A 85 3.78 -34.06 -34.36
C ASP A 85 4.15 -33.62 -35.78
N LYS A 86 5.02 -32.62 -35.92
CA LYS A 86 5.55 -32.12 -37.20
C LYS A 86 6.92 -32.69 -37.57
N GLY A 87 7.43 -33.64 -36.79
CA GLY A 87 8.75 -34.26 -37.00
C GLY A 87 9.94 -33.36 -36.69
N VAL A 88 9.73 -32.21 -36.02
CA VAL A 88 10.79 -31.26 -35.67
C VAL A 88 11.19 -31.50 -34.21
N GLY A 89 12.48 -31.78 -33.99
CA GLY A 89 13.03 -32.07 -32.66
C GLY A 89 14.35 -31.35 -32.39
N PRO A 90 14.80 -31.31 -31.12
CA PRO A 90 16.06 -30.69 -30.76
C PRO A 90 17.24 -31.39 -31.44
N ALA A 91 18.28 -30.62 -31.76
CA ALA A 91 19.51 -31.14 -32.33
C ALA A 91 20.19 -32.09 -31.34
N LYS A 92 20.51 -33.32 -31.78
CA LYS A 92 21.22 -34.31 -30.95
C LYS A 92 22.69 -33.96 -30.75
N THR A 93 23.26 -33.18 -31.65
CA THR A 93 24.68 -32.81 -31.67
C THR A 93 24.83 -31.31 -31.50
N PRO A 94 25.79 -30.84 -30.70
CA PRO A 94 26.05 -29.41 -30.55
C PRO A 94 26.51 -28.80 -31.89
N PRO A 95 26.21 -27.50 -32.13
CA PRO A 95 26.65 -26.80 -33.33
C PRO A 95 28.18 -26.66 -33.34
N ILE A 96 28.76 -26.75 -34.53
CA ILE A 96 30.20 -26.65 -34.74
C ILE A 96 30.59 -25.16 -34.74
N LYS A 97 31.54 -24.77 -33.88
CA LYS A 97 32.08 -23.41 -33.89
C LYS A 97 33.05 -23.26 -35.06
N ILE A 98 32.67 -22.45 -36.05
CA ILE A 98 33.57 -22.07 -37.15
C ILE A 98 34.40 -20.87 -36.66
N VAL A 99 35.72 -21.02 -36.65
CA VAL A 99 36.66 -19.92 -36.40
C VAL A 99 37.33 -19.61 -37.74
N ILE A 100 37.15 -18.39 -38.22
CA ILE A 100 37.85 -17.87 -39.40
C ILE A 100 39.19 -17.36 -38.89
N ILE A 101 40.28 -17.93 -39.40
CA ILE A 101 41.64 -17.44 -39.15
C ILE A 101 42.00 -16.66 -40.41
N ASP A 102 42.00 -15.33 -40.34
CA ASP A 102 42.55 -14.50 -41.40
C ASP A 102 44.09 -14.56 -41.29
N GLU A 103 44.75 -14.90 -42.40
CA GLU A 103 46.22 -14.87 -42.57
C GLU A 103 46.76 -13.44 -42.74
#